data_AF-A0A1X7KWQ4-F1
#
_entry.id   AF-A0A1X7KWQ4-F1
#
_cell.length_a   1.000
_cell.length_b   1.000
_cell.length_c   1.000
_cell.angle_alpha   90.00
_cell.angle_beta   90.00
_cell.angle_gamma   90.00
#
_symmetry.space_group_name_H-M   'P 1'
#
loop_
_entity.id
_entity.type
_entity.pdbx_description
1 polymer ?
#
loop_
_entity_poly.entity_id
_entity_poly.type
_entity_poly.pdbx_seq_one_letter_code
_entity_poly.pdbx_strand_id
1 'polypeptide(L)'
;MTSHRVVAPEQPTDGSKLKGPASYFASIEKTYGKPIQEWLDLVVVELADHPHMQVVSTLKSEHGLGHGHANAIVAYVKAALAKQ
;
A
#
# COMPACT_ATOMS: atom_id res chain seq x y z
N MET A 1 -6.49 -13.30 15.42
CA MET A 1 -5.79 -13.66 14.16
C MET A 1 -5.81 -12.38 13.34
N THR A 2 -4.74 -11.65 13.01
CA THR A 2 -3.28 -11.78 13.08
C THR A 2 -2.78 -10.33 13.27
N SER A 3 -1.94 -10.07 14.26
CA SER A 3 -1.61 -8.71 14.74
C SER A 3 -0.60 -7.94 13.88
N HIS A 4 -0.41 -8.30 12.61
CA HIS A 4 0.62 -7.71 11.74
C HIS A 4 0.07 -6.51 10.96
N ARG A 5 -0.22 -5.42 11.67
CA ARG A 5 -0.58 -4.15 11.03
C ARG A 5 0.66 -3.49 10.45
N VAL A 6 0.60 -3.16 9.16
CA VAL A 6 1.61 -2.31 8.52
C VAL A 6 1.17 -0.86 8.62
N VAL A 7 1.97 -0.05 9.33
CA VAL A 7 1.70 1.37 9.54
C VAL A 7 2.30 2.19 8.41
N ALA A 8 1.54 3.15 7.90
CA ALA A 8 2.01 4.10 6.91
C ALA A 8 3.20 4.91 7.46
N PRO A 9 4.26 5.14 6.66
CA PRO A 9 5.34 6.02 7.08
C PRO A 9 4.82 7.45 7.18
N GLU A 10 5.19 8.15 8.24
CA GLU A 10 4.86 9.56 8.41
C GLU A 10 5.47 10.37 7.24
N GLN A 11 4.65 11.22 6.63
CA GLN A 11 5.12 12.06 5.52
C GLN A 11 6.11 13.09 6.06
N PRO A 12 7.31 13.26 5.47
CA PRO A 12 8.27 14.25 5.94
C PRO A 12 7.71 15.66 5.76
N THR A 13 7.64 16.44 6.84
CA THR A 13 7.18 17.84 6.80
C THR A 13 8.23 18.81 6.27
N ASP A 14 9.49 18.38 6.18
CA ASP A 14 10.64 19.17 5.72
C ASP A 14 10.76 19.21 4.17
N GLY A 15 9.75 18.77 3.43
CA GLY A 15 9.78 18.70 1.96
C GLY A 15 10.65 17.58 1.38
N SER A 16 11.28 16.78 2.24
CA SER A 16 11.98 15.55 1.85
C SER A 16 11.00 14.54 1.25
N LYS A 17 11.34 13.94 0.10
CA LYS A 17 10.51 12.90 -0.53
C LYS A 17 10.82 11.54 0.10
N LEU A 18 9.77 10.80 0.44
CA LEU A 18 9.88 9.37 0.73
C LEU A 18 10.57 8.68 -0.45
N LYS A 19 11.32 7.60 -0.20
CA LYS A 19 12.00 6.81 -1.23
C LYS A 19 11.28 5.48 -1.45
N GLY A 20 11.40 4.94 -2.68
CA GLY A 20 10.84 3.63 -3.03
C GLY A 20 9.31 3.65 -3.16
N PRO A 21 8.60 2.56 -2.82
CA PRO A 21 7.15 2.49 -3.01
C PRO A 21 6.39 3.55 -2.20
N ALA A 22 6.93 3.95 -1.04
CA ALA A 22 6.36 5.01 -0.21
C ALA A 22 6.38 6.40 -0.89
N SER A 23 7.23 6.63 -1.90
CA SER A 23 7.22 7.86 -2.71
C SER A 23 5.89 8.10 -3.43
N TYR A 24 5.14 7.03 -3.70
CA TYR A 24 3.87 7.09 -4.43
C TYR A 24 2.68 7.43 -3.53
N PHE A 25 2.81 7.32 -2.21
CA PHE A 25 1.69 7.39 -1.28
C PHE A 25 0.94 8.73 -1.35
N ALA A 26 1.65 9.85 -1.34
CA ALA A 26 1.03 11.17 -1.48
C ALA A 26 0.24 11.32 -2.79
N SER A 27 0.76 10.76 -3.90
CA SER A 27 0.05 10.77 -5.19
C SER A 27 -1.16 9.85 -5.20
N ILE A 28 -1.07 8.69 -4.55
CA ILE A 28 -2.17 7.72 -4.42
C ILE A 28 -3.31 8.35 -3.62
N GLU A 29 -3.01 8.96 -2.47
CA GLU A 29 -4.01 9.64 -1.63
C GLU A 29 -4.68 10.77 -2.40
N LYS A 30 -3.90 11.59 -3.12
CA LYS A 30 -4.42 12.68 -3.94
C LYS A 30 -5.29 12.18 -5.11
N THR A 31 -4.97 11.02 -5.68
CA THR A 31 -5.67 10.48 -6.86
C THR A 31 -6.96 9.75 -6.47
N TYR A 32 -6.93 8.97 -5.38
CA TYR A 32 -8.05 8.11 -4.99
C TYR A 32 -8.85 8.64 -3.80
N GLY A 33 -8.43 9.74 -3.18
CA GLY A 33 -9.17 10.44 -2.13
C GLY A 33 -9.29 9.67 -0.81
N LYS A 34 -8.50 8.61 -0.62
CA LYS A 34 -8.45 7.81 0.61
C LYS A 34 -7.06 7.86 1.22
N PRO A 35 -6.94 7.93 2.57
CA PRO A 35 -5.64 7.92 3.22
C PRO A 35 -4.89 6.62 2.95
N ILE A 36 -3.56 6.69 2.90
CA ILE A 36 -2.75 5.53 2.50
C ILE A 36 -2.91 4.36 3.47
N GLN A 37 -3.14 4.66 4.76
CA GLN A 37 -3.36 3.66 5.80
C GLN A 37 -4.51 2.71 5.48
N GLU A 38 -5.61 3.21 4.89
CA GLU A 38 -6.76 2.37 4.49
C GLU A 38 -6.37 1.36 3.41
N TRP A 39 -5.52 1.77 2.46
CA TRP A 39 -5.02 0.86 1.43
C TRP A 39 -4.05 -0.18 2.01
N LEU A 40 -3.20 0.22 2.95
CA LEU A 40 -2.28 -0.69 3.63
C LEU A 40 -3.05 -1.73 4.45
N ASP A 41 -4.02 -1.31 5.25
CA ASP A 41 -4.84 -2.20 6.07
C ASP A 41 -5.63 -3.19 5.19
N LEU A 42 -6.20 -2.73 4.07
CA LEU A 42 -6.85 -3.61 3.09
C LEU A 42 -5.88 -4.65 2.53
N VAL A 43 -4.70 -4.21 2.08
CA VAL A 43 -3.70 -5.09 1.46
C VAL A 43 -3.10 -6.07 2.46
N VAL A 44 -2.97 -5.70 3.74
CA VAL A 44 -2.55 -6.61 4.81
C VAL A 44 -3.53 -7.77 4.93
N VAL A 45 -4.84 -7.48 4.90
CA VAL A 45 -5.89 -8.51 4.95
C VAL A 45 -5.85 -9.38 3.70
N GLU A 46 -5.79 -8.77 2.52
CA GLU A 46 -5.77 -9.50 1.25
C GLU A 46 -4.54 -10.40 1.09
N LEU A 47 -3.35 -9.95 1.53
CA LEU A 47 -2.12 -10.74 1.46
C LEU A 47 -2.07 -11.92 2.44
N ALA A 48 -3.01 -12.01 3.39
CA ALA A 48 -3.12 -13.16 4.28
C ALA A 48 -3.58 -14.42 3.53
N ASP A 49 -4.45 -14.26 2.53
CA ASP A 49 -5.07 -15.36 1.80
C ASP A 49 -4.71 -15.38 0.31
N HIS A 50 -4.26 -14.25 -0.26
CA HIS A 50 -4.01 -14.11 -1.69
C HIS A 50 -2.54 -13.77 -2.02
N PRO A 51 -1.99 -14.31 -3.13
CA PRO A 51 -0.65 -13.95 -3.58
C PRO A 51 -0.61 -12.53 -4.15
N HIS A 52 0.57 -11.90 -4.11
CA HIS A 52 0.83 -10.52 -4.59
C HIS A 52 0.09 -10.13 -5.86
N MET A 53 0.18 -10.97 -6.92
CA MET A 53 -0.40 -10.65 -8.21
C MET A 53 -1.94 -10.64 -8.20
N GLN A 54 -2.57 -11.46 -7.36
CA GLN A 54 -4.02 -11.44 -7.18
C GLN A 54 -4.44 -10.16 -6.49
N VAL A 55 -3.79 -9.78 -5.38
CA VAL A 55 -4.10 -8.53 -4.65
C VAL A 55 -3.92 -7.30 -5.54
N VAL A 56 -2.86 -7.25 -6.36
CA VAL A 56 -2.69 -6.19 -7.37
C VAL A 56 -3.85 -6.16 -8.35
N SER A 57 -4.35 -7.32 -8.78
CA SER A 57 -5.51 -7.39 -9.67
C SER A 57 -6.80 -6.93 -8.98
N THR A 58 -7.01 -7.32 -7.73
CA THR A 58 -8.15 -6.89 -6.89
C THR A 58 -8.18 -5.37 -6.76
N LEU A 59 -7.06 -4.74 -6.39
CA LEU A 59 -6.93 -3.29 -6.31
C LEU A 59 -7.24 -2.58 -7.63
N LYS A 60 -6.84 -3.17 -8.76
CA LYS A 60 -7.13 -2.60 -10.08
C LYS A 60 -8.61 -2.72 -10.43
N SER A 61 -9.20 -3.90 -10.24
CA SER A 61 -10.56 -4.19 -10.69
C SER A 61 -11.62 -3.59 -9.76
N GLU A 62 -11.45 -3.69 -8.45
CA GLU A 62 -12.45 -3.26 -7.46
C GLU A 62 -12.30 -1.79 -7.07
N HIS A 63 -11.07 -1.28 -7.09
CA HIS A 63 -10.78 0.08 -6.62
C HIS A 63 -10.26 1.01 -7.72
N GLY A 64 -10.11 0.52 -8.96
CA GLY A 64 -9.67 1.33 -10.09
C GLY A 64 -8.22 1.82 -9.98
N LEU A 65 -7.39 1.17 -9.15
CA LEU A 65 -5.99 1.59 -9.01
C LEU A 65 -5.21 1.33 -10.30
N GLY A 66 -4.33 2.27 -10.66
CA GLY A 66 -3.38 2.08 -11.74
C GLY A 66 -2.34 1.02 -11.36
N HIS A 67 -1.76 0.33 -12.35
CA HIS A 67 -0.82 -0.77 -12.09
C HIS A 67 0.35 -0.38 -11.19
N GLY A 68 0.97 0.79 -11.44
CA GLY A 68 2.07 1.28 -10.61
C GLY A 68 1.67 1.58 -9.16
N HIS A 69 0.48 2.15 -8.96
CA HIS A 69 -0.06 2.45 -7.63
C HIS A 69 -0.40 1.19 -6.84
N ALA A 70 -1.12 0.25 -7.47
CA ALA A 70 -1.44 -1.04 -6.86
C ALA A 70 -0.15 -1.80 -6.50
N ASN A 71 0.81 -1.88 -7.42
CA ASN A 71 2.06 -2.59 -7.16
C ASN A 71 2.89 -1.93 -6.05
N ALA A 72 2.91 -0.59 -5.95
CA ALA A 72 3.62 0.12 -4.89
C ALA A 72 3.08 -0.21 -3.50
N ILE A 73 1.75 -0.22 -3.33
CA ILE A 73 1.09 -0.53 -2.05
C ILE A 73 1.39 -1.99 -1.66
N VAL A 74 1.14 -2.94 -2.57
CA VAL A 74 1.32 -4.37 -2.28
C VAL A 74 2.79 -4.70 -2.00
N ALA A 75 3.73 -4.13 -2.77
CA ALA A 75 5.16 -4.34 -2.53
C ALA A 75 5.60 -3.76 -1.18
N TYR A 76 5.08 -2.59 -0.78
CA TYR A 76 5.39 -2.00 0.52
C TYR A 76 4.90 -2.87 1.67
N VAL A 77 3.62 -3.28 1.64
CA VAL A 77 3.04 -4.15 2.68
C VAL A 77 3.79 -5.47 2.77
N LYS A 78 4.02 -6.14 1.63
CA LYS A 78 4.74 -7.42 1.59
C LYS A 78 6.16 -7.29 2.15
N ALA A 79 6.88 -6.22 1.81
CA ALA A 79 8.22 -5.97 2.34
C ALA A 79 8.22 -5.64 3.84
N ALA A 80 7.19 -4.96 4.34
CA ALA A 80 7.03 -4.68 5.76
C ALA A 80 6.73 -5.95 6.57
N LEU A 81 5.82 -6.80 6.07
CA LEU A 81 5.49 -8.09 6.69
C LEU A 81 6.66 -9.06 6.69
N ALA A 82 7.50 -9.07 5.64
CA ALA A 82 8.68 -9.92 5.57
C ALA A 82 9.82 -9.51 6.53
N LYS A 83 9.72 -8.33 7.16
CA LYS A 83 10.71 -7.84 8.14
C LYS A 83 10.24 -7.98 9.60
N GLN A 84 9.02 -8.46 9.82
CA GLN A 84 8.46 -8.77 11.13
C GLN A 84 8.73 -10.23 11.49
#